data_AF-A0A0A7EBQ7-F1
#
_entry.id   AF-A0A0A7EBQ7-F1
#
_cell.length_a   1.000
_cell.length_b   1.000
_cell.length_c   1.000
_cell.angle_alpha   90.00
_cell.angle_beta   90.00
_cell.angle_gamma   90.00
#
_symmetry.space_group_name_H-M   'P 1'
#
loop_
_entity.id
_entity.type
_entity.pdbx_description
1 polymer ?
#
loop_
_entity_poly.entity_id
_entity_poly.type
_entity_poly.pdbx_seq_one_letter_code
_entity_poly.pdbx_strand_id
1 'polypeptide(L)'
;MDTILTNLNDPSWWFTGLFFVVIALLIPKAITFMHSIPLHAKGFKRKSKLADLKKVKGIRHDDTKVLIESIKTFAWMVVFILSILILMYSYLTEPIWLGNTLNNTPTEKGLGVALIALSLPIYVLEIIYLKQDRLLKVLIKHRDKLRITSKSTRT
;
A
#
# COMPACT_ATOMS: atom_id res chain seq x y z
N MET A 1 -9.58 40.12 -39.16
CA MET A 1 -8.23 39.49 -39.21
C MET A 1 -7.51 39.67 -37.89
N ASP A 2 -7.76 40.77 -37.18
CA ASP A 2 -7.10 41.12 -35.92
C ASP A 2 -7.38 40.13 -34.78
N THR A 3 -8.59 39.55 -34.73
CA THR A 3 -8.97 38.54 -33.73
C THR A 3 -8.24 37.20 -33.87
N ILE A 4 -7.82 36.83 -35.08
CA ILE A 4 -7.04 35.60 -35.31
C ILE A 4 -5.58 35.84 -34.90
N LEU A 5 -5.05 37.04 -35.18
CA LEU A 5 -3.71 37.46 -34.77
C LEU A 5 -3.58 37.62 -33.24
N THR A 6 -4.62 38.12 -32.56
CA THR A 6 -4.63 38.19 -31.09
C THR A 6 -4.68 36.82 -30.44
N ASN A 7 -5.46 35.87 -31.00
CA ASN A 7 -5.53 34.51 -30.47
C ASN A 7 -4.24 33.69 -30.73
N LEU A 8 -3.51 33.99 -31.81
CA LEU A 8 -2.19 33.39 -32.09
C LEU A 8 -1.08 33.91 -31.17
N ASN A 9 -1.21 35.13 -30.63
CA ASN A 9 -0.26 35.68 -29.66
C ASN A 9 -0.60 35.30 -28.21
N ASP A 10 -1.76 34.70 -27.95
CA ASP A 10 -2.18 34.29 -26.62
C ASP A 10 -1.70 32.86 -26.32
N PRO A 11 -0.71 32.66 -25.42
CA PRO A 11 -0.14 31.35 -25.11
C PRO A 11 -1.18 30.35 -24.60
N SER A 12 -2.28 30.87 -24.03
CA SER A 12 -3.43 30.13 -23.54
C SER A 12 -4.10 29.28 -24.62
N TRP A 13 -4.13 29.79 -25.86
CA TRP A 13 -4.78 29.12 -27.00
C TRP A 13 -3.92 27.99 -27.56
N TRP A 14 -2.60 28.20 -27.63
CA TRP A 14 -1.63 27.15 -27.93
C TRP A 14 -1.64 26.05 -26.88
N PHE A 15 -1.74 26.42 -25.61
CA PHE A 15 -1.79 25.46 -24.52
C PHE A 15 -3.06 24.61 -24.59
N THR A 16 -4.22 25.19 -24.87
CA THR A 16 -5.48 24.41 -25.03
C THR A 16 -5.38 23.46 -26.22
N GLY A 17 -4.96 23.92 -27.40
CA GLY A 17 -4.80 23.05 -28.58
C GLY A 17 -3.79 21.93 -28.38
N LEU A 18 -2.58 22.25 -27.92
CA LEU A 18 -1.50 21.28 -27.67
C LEU A 18 -1.88 20.30 -26.56
N PHE A 19 -2.53 20.76 -25.49
CA PHE A 19 -2.98 19.93 -24.37
C PHE A 19 -3.99 18.87 -24.83
N PHE A 20 -4.97 19.24 -25.66
CA PHE A 20 -5.93 18.27 -26.20
C PHE A 20 -5.27 17.27 -27.15
N VAL A 21 -4.29 17.69 -27.96
CA VAL A 21 -3.50 16.78 -28.81
C VAL A 21 -2.69 15.79 -27.98
N VAL A 22 -2.01 16.27 -26.92
CA VAL A 22 -1.24 15.41 -26.00
C VAL A 22 -2.16 14.44 -25.27
N ILE A 23 -3.32 14.89 -24.78
CA ILE A 23 -4.32 14.02 -24.17
C ILE A 23 -4.84 12.98 -25.15
N ALA A 24 -5.17 13.36 -26.39
CA ALA A 24 -5.63 12.44 -27.42
C ALA A 24 -4.60 11.34 -27.74
N LEU A 25 -3.30 11.66 -27.65
CA LEU A 25 -2.21 10.69 -27.80
C LEU A 25 -1.97 9.84 -26.54
N LEU A 26 -2.27 10.36 -25.35
CA LEU A 26 -2.09 9.66 -24.08
C LEU A 26 -3.26 8.72 -23.73
N ILE A 27 -4.49 9.05 -24.10
CA ILE A 27 -5.68 8.22 -23.87
C ILE A 27 -5.50 6.77 -24.36
N PRO A 28 -5.09 6.48 -25.62
CA PRO A 28 -4.94 5.11 -26.08
C PRO A 28 -3.83 4.35 -25.34
N LYS A 29 -2.75 5.04 -24.96
CA LYS A 29 -1.69 4.46 -24.11
C LYS A 29 -2.19 4.16 -22.70
N ALA A 30 -3.00 5.04 -22.11
CA ALA A 30 -3.60 4.84 -20.79
C ALA A 30 -4.59 3.66 -20.79
N ILE A 31 -5.41 3.51 -21.83
CA ILE A 31 -6.35 2.38 -21.98
C ILE A 31 -5.58 1.06 -22.12
N THR A 32 -4.52 1.04 -22.95
CA THR A 32 -3.68 -0.15 -23.14
C THR A 32 -2.95 -0.54 -21.85
N PHE A 33 -2.47 0.46 -21.11
CA PHE A 33 -1.87 0.25 -19.79
C PHE A 33 -2.89 -0.30 -18.79
N MET A 34 -4.09 0.29 -18.71
CA MET A 34 -5.17 -0.17 -17.84
C MET A 34 -5.59 -1.61 -18.13
N HIS A 35 -5.62 -2.00 -19.41
CA HIS A 35 -5.90 -3.39 -19.80
C HIS A 35 -4.75 -4.36 -19.47
N SER A 36 -3.51 -3.86 -19.37
CA SER A 36 -2.31 -4.64 -19.03
C SER A 36 -2.12 -4.82 -17.51
N ILE A 37 -2.62 -3.89 -16.69
CA ILE A 37 -2.58 -3.96 -15.21
C ILE A 37 -3.14 -5.30 -14.66
N PRO A 38 -4.32 -5.80 -15.06
CA PRO A 38 -4.86 -7.04 -14.49
C PRO A 38 -3.99 -8.27 -14.78
N LEU A 39 -3.31 -8.31 -15.93
CA LEU A 39 -2.40 -9.42 -16.28
C LEU A 39 -1.17 -9.45 -15.36
N HIS A 40 -0.53 -8.29 -15.17
CA HIS A 40 0.65 -8.15 -14.31
C HIS A 40 0.28 -8.34 -12.83
N ALA A 41 -0.86 -7.80 -12.40
CA ALA A 41 -1.39 -7.99 -11.06
C ALA A 41 -1.71 -9.45 -10.75
N LYS A 42 -2.27 -10.21 -11.71
CA LYS A 42 -2.49 -11.66 -11.59
C LYS A 42 -1.17 -12.41 -11.43
N GLY A 43 -0.15 -12.06 -12.22
CA GLY A 43 1.19 -12.64 -12.13
C GLY A 43 1.84 -12.39 -10.77
N PHE A 44 1.79 -11.16 -10.28
CA PHE A 44 2.32 -10.78 -8.97
C PHE A 44 1.59 -11.52 -7.83
N LYS A 45 0.25 -11.55 -7.86
CA LYS A 45 -0.56 -12.30 -6.88
C LYS A 45 -0.18 -13.79 -6.87
N ARG A 46 0.04 -14.41 -8.03
CA ARG A 46 0.46 -15.82 -8.13
C ARG A 46 1.85 -16.04 -7.54
N LYS A 47 2.82 -15.17 -7.83
CA LYS A 47 4.18 -15.24 -7.26
C LYS A 47 4.15 -15.07 -5.74
N SER A 48 3.43 -14.08 -5.24
CA SER A 48 3.25 -13.85 -3.80
C SER A 48 2.61 -15.07 -3.12
N LYS A 49 1.51 -15.61 -3.65
CA LYS A 49 0.86 -16.81 -3.11
C LYS A 49 1.79 -18.02 -3.08
N LEU A 50 2.61 -18.21 -4.12
CA LEU A 50 3.58 -19.30 -4.18
C LEU A 50 4.68 -19.14 -3.11
N ALA A 51 5.17 -17.92 -2.88
CA ALA A 51 6.13 -17.64 -1.82
C ALA A 51 5.53 -17.94 -0.43
N ASP A 52 4.30 -17.50 -0.18
CA ASP A 52 3.58 -17.78 1.08
C ASP A 52 3.44 -19.30 1.30
N LEU A 53 2.98 -20.04 0.28
CA LEU A 53 2.81 -21.49 0.35
C LEU A 53 4.13 -22.24 0.58
N LYS A 54 5.23 -21.78 -0.04
CA LYS A 54 6.57 -22.35 0.21
C LYS A 54 6.99 -22.16 1.66
N LYS A 55 6.78 -20.96 2.22
CA LYS A 55 7.08 -20.68 3.63
C LYS A 55 6.22 -21.51 4.57
N VAL A 56 4.91 -21.57 4.33
CA VAL A 56 3.95 -22.39 5.10
C VAL A 56 4.31 -23.87 5.08
N LYS A 57 4.74 -24.41 3.94
CA LYS A 57 5.17 -25.82 3.83
C LYS A 57 6.29 -26.19 4.80
N GLY A 58 7.22 -25.26 5.08
CA GLY A 58 8.32 -25.49 6.02
C GLY A 58 7.95 -25.35 7.50
N ILE A 59 6.86 -24.64 7.80
CA ILE A 59 6.47 -24.29 9.18
C ILE A 59 5.33 -25.16 9.71
N ARG A 60 4.39 -25.56 8.84
CA ARG A 60 3.09 -26.14 9.23
C ARG A 60 3.13 -27.40 10.11
N HIS A 61 4.24 -28.14 10.13
CA HIS A 61 4.37 -29.39 10.89
C HIS A 61 4.92 -29.19 12.31
N ASP A 62 5.37 -27.98 12.63
CA ASP A 62 6.02 -27.65 13.89
C ASP A 62 5.15 -26.68 14.68
N ASP A 63 4.51 -27.17 15.74
CA ASP A 63 3.59 -26.40 16.56
C ASP A 63 4.25 -25.19 17.22
N THR A 64 5.52 -25.32 17.63
CA THR A 64 6.28 -24.21 18.23
C THR A 64 6.50 -23.10 17.23
N LYS A 65 6.84 -23.43 15.98
CA LYS A 65 7.01 -22.41 14.93
C LYS A 65 5.69 -21.75 14.54
N VAL A 66 4.58 -22.49 14.53
CA VAL A 66 3.24 -21.93 14.30
C VAL A 66 2.85 -20.95 15.41
N LEU A 67 3.13 -21.30 16.67
CA LEU A 67 2.90 -20.44 17.83
C LEU A 67 3.74 -19.15 17.75
N ILE A 68 5.02 -19.25 17.40
CA ILE A 68 5.90 -18.07 17.21
C ILE A 68 5.36 -17.13 16.13
N GLU A 69 4.95 -17.65 14.97
CA GLU A 69 4.38 -16.82 13.90
C GLU A 69 3.02 -16.19 14.31
N SER A 70 2.26 -16.86 15.16
CA SER A 70 1.02 -16.31 15.73
C SER A 70 1.31 -15.14 16.69
N ILE A 71 2.23 -15.34 17.65
CA ILE A 71 2.66 -14.30 18.60
C ILE A 71 3.24 -13.10 17.85
N LYS A 72 4.06 -13.35 16.84
CA LYS A 72 4.63 -12.30 16.00
C LYS A 72 3.53 -11.47 15.34
N THR A 73 2.53 -12.10 14.74
CA THR A 73 1.40 -11.40 14.11
C THR A 73 0.66 -10.52 15.11
N PHE A 74 0.39 -11.02 16.31
CA PHE A 74 -0.21 -10.23 17.39
C PHE A 74 0.68 -9.07 17.84
N ALA A 75 1.99 -9.26 17.94
CA ALA A 75 2.92 -8.19 18.29
C ALA A 75 2.88 -7.05 17.26
N TRP A 76 2.83 -7.36 15.96
CA TRP A 76 2.69 -6.33 14.91
C TRP A 76 1.34 -5.63 14.94
N MET A 77 0.26 -6.34 15.26
CA MET A 77 -1.06 -5.73 15.48
C MET A 77 -1.02 -4.72 16.63
N VAL A 78 -0.40 -5.10 17.76
CA VAL A 78 -0.27 -4.22 18.92
C VAL A 78 0.58 -2.99 18.59
N VAL A 79 1.71 -3.16 17.91
CA VAL A 79 2.56 -2.04 17.47
C VAL A 79 1.80 -1.09 16.54
N PHE A 80 1.02 -1.63 15.60
CA PHE A 80 0.19 -0.83 14.71
C PHE A 80 -0.87 -0.03 15.48
N ILE A 81 -1.62 -0.67 16.38
CA ILE A 81 -2.63 0.01 17.20
C ILE A 81 -1.98 1.09 18.08
N LEU A 82 -0.86 0.78 18.73
CA LEU A 82 -0.11 1.76 19.54
C LEU A 82 0.36 2.95 18.70
N SER A 83 0.81 2.73 17.46
CA SER A 83 1.23 3.83 16.58
C SER A 83 0.08 4.78 16.24
N ILE A 84 -1.14 4.24 16.04
CA ILE A 84 -2.35 5.04 15.84
C ILE A 84 -2.71 5.81 17.10
N LEU A 85 -2.66 5.16 18.26
CA LEU A 85 -2.96 5.80 19.55
C LEU A 85 -1.98 6.95 19.85
N ILE A 86 -0.69 6.76 19.56
CA ILE A 86 0.33 7.81 19.70
C ILE A 86 0.03 8.98 18.76
N LEU A 87 -0.32 8.72 17.51
CA LEU A 87 -0.69 9.78 16.56
C LEU A 87 -1.95 10.53 17.04
N MET A 88 -2.97 9.81 17.48
CA MET A 88 -4.21 10.39 18.00
C MET A 88 -3.95 11.24 19.25
N TYR A 89 -3.12 10.75 20.17
CA TYR A 89 -2.71 11.50 21.36
C TYR A 89 -1.91 12.76 20.98
N SER A 90 -0.98 12.66 20.03
CA SER A 90 -0.22 13.80 19.52
C SER A 90 -1.10 14.84 18.81
N TYR A 91 -2.23 14.43 18.25
CA TYR A 91 -3.21 15.33 17.65
C TYR A 91 -4.02 16.06 18.73
N LEU A 92 -4.44 15.34 19.79
CA LEU A 92 -5.28 15.88 20.87
C LEU A 92 -4.55 16.85 21.80
N THR A 93 -3.24 16.68 22.00
CA THR A 93 -2.49 17.44 23.01
C THR A 93 -2.01 18.83 22.57
N GLU A 94 -2.43 19.28 21.38
CA GLU A 94 -1.66 20.22 20.55
C GLU A 94 -0.21 19.74 20.39
N PRO A 95 0.39 19.81 19.20
CA PRO A 95 1.72 19.25 19.01
C PRO A 95 2.73 20.08 19.83
N ILE A 96 3.12 19.56 20.99
CA ILE A 96 4.22 20.07 21.83
C ILE A 96 5.51 20.21 20.99
N TRP A 97 5.62 19.42 19.92
CA TRP A 97 6.70 19.45 18.93
C TRP A 97 6.56 20.51 17.82
N LEU A 98 5.39 21.10 17.60
CA LEU A 98 5.16 22.19 16.64
C LEU A 98 5.09 23.56 17.33
N GLY A 99 4.80 23.60 18.63
CA GLY A 99 4.52 24.80 19.42
C GLY A 99 5.65 25.84 19.53
N ASN A 100 6.90 25.52 19.16
CA ASN A 100 8.00 26.49 19.19
C ASN A 100 8.52 26.95 17.82
N THR A 101 8.14 26.28 16.72
CA THR A 101 8.50 26.69 15.35
C THR A 101 7.44 27.54 14.67
N LEU A 102 6.30 27.77 15.35
CA LEU A 102 5.11 28.40 14.81
C LEU A 102 4.96 29.91 15.09
N ASN A 103 5.96 30.55 15.71
CA ASN A 103 5.95 32.01 15.91
C ASN A 103 6.06 32.80 14.59
N ASN A 104 6.26 32.12 13.47
CA ASN A 104 6.12 32.65 12.13
C ASN A 104 4.95 31.94 11.43
N THR A 105 3.75 32.51 11.58
CA THR A 105 2.52 32.24 10.80
C THR A 105 2.37 30.81 10.21
N PRO A 106 1.71 29.88 10.91
CA PRO A 106 1.30 28.63 10.27
C PRO A 106 0.25 28.95 9.21
N THR A 107 0.65 28.93 7.95
CA THR A 107 -0.35 28.68 6.91
C THR A 107 -0.95 27.30 7.21
N GLU A 108 -2.27 27.17 7.27
CA GLU A 108 -3.01 25.91 7.51
C GLU A 108 -2.49 24.73 6.66
N LYS A 109 -1.85 25.07 5.52
CA LYS A 109 -1.13 24.16 4.62
C LYS A 109 0.06 23.43 5.27
N GLY A 110 0.83 24.08 6.14
CA GLY A 110 2.02 23.49 6.78
C GLY A 110 1.67 22.41 7.81
N LEU A 111 0.56 22.60 8.53
CA LEU A 111 0.05 21.66 9.54
C LEU A 111 -0.46 20.37 8.86
N GLY A 112 -1.16 20.50 7.74
CA GLY A 112 -1.61 19.36 6.92
C GLY A 112 -0.44 18.52 6.39
N VAL A 113 0.63 19.16 5.90
CA VAL A 113 1.81 18.45 5.38
C VAL A 113 2.56 17.70 6.49
N ALA A 114 2.69 18.29 7.68
CA ALA A 114 3.33 17.65 8.84
C ALA A 114 2.55 16.41 9.31
N LEU A 115 1.22 16.48 9.36
CA LEU A 115 0.36 15.34 9.73
C LEU A 115 0.44 14.21 8.71
N ILE A 116 0.44 14.53 7.41
CA ILE A 116 0.62 13.54 6.34
C ILE A 116 1.98 12.85 6.48
N ALA A 117 3.05 13.61 6.72
CA ALA A 117 4.39 13.06 6.89
C ALA A 117 4.49 12.13 8.12
N LEU A 118 3.86 12.50 9.24
CA LEU A 118 3.79 11.67 10.45
C LEU A 118 2.95 10.40 10.27
N SER A 119 1.96 10.41 9.37
CA SER A 119 1.11 9.26 9.09
C SER A 119 1.79 8.19 8.23
N LEU A 120 2.79 8.55 7.42
CA LEU A 120 3.45 7.64 6.47
C LEU A 120 4.03 6.37 7.12
N PRO A 121 4.78 6.45 8.25
CA PRO A 121 5.27 5.27 8.95
C PRO A 121 4.18 4.32 9.44
N ILE A 122 3.00 4.84 9.78
CA ILE A 122 1.86 4.03 10.25
C ILE A 122 1.35 3.14 9.13
N TYR A 123 1.26 3.66 7.90
CA TYR A 123 0.91 2.85 6.74
C TYR A 123 1.94 1.76 6.43
N VAL A 124 3.23 2.02 6.69
CA VAL A 124 4.27 0.97 6.56
C VAL A 124 4.03 -0.14 7.57
N LEU A 125 3.71 0.20 8.83
CA LEU A 125 3.37 -0.76 9.87
C LEU A 125 2.10 -1.56 9.52
N GLU A 126 1.08 -0.90 8.96
CA GLU A 126 -0.14 -1.54 8.49
C GLU A 126 0.16 -2.61 7.42
N ILE A 127 0.96 -2.25 6.41
CA ILE A 127 1.35 -3.18 5.35
C ILE A 127 2.11 -4.38 5.92
N ILE A 128 3.01 -4.15 6.88
CA ILE A 128 3.76 -5.23 7.55
C ILE A 128 2.81 -6.14 8.32
N TYR A 129 1.89 -5.57 9.10
CA TYR A 129 0.88 -6.31 9.85
C TYR A 129 -0.01 -7.16 8.92
N LEU A 130 -0.60 -6.55 7.88
CA LEU A 130 -1.47 -7.24 6.93
C LEU A 130 -0.76 -8.38 6.20
N LYS A 131 0.53 -8.21 5.88
CA LYS A 131 1.34 -9.26 5.26
C LYS A 131 1.51 -10.46 6.21
N GLN A 132 1.69 -10.22 7.50
CA GLN A 132 1.84 -11.28 8.49
C GLN A 132 0.51 -11.98 8.81
N ASP A 133 -0.57 -11.21 8.98
CA ASP A 133 -1.92 -11.75 9.18
C ASP A 133 -2.34 -12.64 8.00
N ARG A 134 -2.09 -12.19 6.77
CA ARG A 134 -2.33 -13.02 5.57
C ARG A 134 -1.55 -14.33 5.62
N LEU A 135 -0.28 -14.29 6.02
CA LEU A 135 0.54 -15.50 6.12
C LEU A 135 -0.01 -16.46 7.20
N LEU A 136 -0.39 -15.93 8.36
CA LEU A 136 -0.95 -16.70 9.46
C LEU A 136 -2.26 -17.39 9.06
N LYS A 137 -3.17 -16.68 8.38
CA LYS A 137 -4.40 -17.25 7.83
C LYS A 137 -4.14 -18.42 6.88
N VAL A 138 -3.12 -18.29 6.01
CA VAL A 138 -2.73 -19.38 5.11
C VAL A 138 -2.11 -20.54 5.89
N LEU A 139 -1.29 -20.25 6.90
CA LEU A 139 -0.65 -21.26 7.76
C LEU A 139 -1.69 -22.10 8.48
N ILE A 140 -2.64 -21.47 9.19
CA ILE A 140 -3.74 -22.13 9.91
C ILE A 140 -4.57 -22.98 8.95
N LYS A 141 -4.91 -22.44 7.76
CA LYS A 141 -5.68 -23.17 6.73
C LYS A 141 -5.00 -24.46 6.24
N HIS A 142 -3.67 -24.56 6.35
CA HIS A 142 -2.90 -25.71 5.88
C HIS A 142 -2.27 -26.53 7.02
N ARG A 143 -2.57 -26.20 8.28
CA ARG A 143 -1.92 -26.75 9.48
C ARG A 143 -1.98 -28.28 9.54
N ASP A 144 -3.11 -28.88 9.18
CA ASP A 144 -3.28 -30.35 9.27
C ASP A 144 -3.52 -31.02 7.91
N LYS A 145 -3.18 -30.33 6.81
CA LYS A 145 -3.35 -30.91 5.47
C LYS A 145 -2.22 -31.88 5.17
N LEU A 146 -2.47 -33.16 5.47
CA LEU A 146 -1.68 -34.28 4.96
C LEU A 146 -1.74 -34.27 3.42
N ARG A 147 -0.57 -34.33 2.79
CA ARG A 147 -0.51 -34.46 1.33
C ARG A 147 -0.83 -35.92 1.01
N ILE A 148 -2.07 -36.20 0.62
CA ILE A 148 -2.42 -37.49 0.04
C ILE A 148 -1.78 -37.53 -1.36
N THR A 149 -0.60 -38.12 -1.46
CA THR A 149 -0.04 -38.51 -2.74
C THR A 149 -0.66 -39.84 -3.13
N SER A 150 -1.31 -39.93 -4.31
CA SER A 150 -2.04 -41.13 -4.76
C SER A 150 -1.19 -42.42 -4.84
N LYS A 151 0.13 -42.34 -4.66
CA LYS A 151 1.01 -43.50 -4.54
C LYS A 151 0.83 -44.32 -3.25
N SER A 152 0.12 -43.81 -2.25
CA SER A 152 -0.08 -44.51 -0.96
C SER A 152 -1.24 -45.53 -0.95
N THR A 153 -2.00 -45.66 -2.04
CA THR A 153 -3.20 -46.53 -2.11
C THR A 153 -2.95 -47.83 -2.87
N ARG A 154 -1.69 -48.27 -2.96
CA ARG A 154 -1.29 -49.55 -3.56
C ARG A 154 -0.41 -50.33 -2.59
N THR A 155 -1.00 -50.82 -1.51
CA THR A 155 -0.47 -51.90 -0.66
C THR A 155 -1.65 -52.65 -0.09
#